data_AF-B2WJS3-F1
#
_entry.id   AF-B2WJS3-F1
#
_cell.length_a   1.000
_cell.length_b   1.000
_cell.length_c   1.000
_cell.angle_alpha   90.00
_cell.angle_beta   90.00
_cell.angle_gamma   90.00
#
_symmetry.space_group_name_H-M   'P 1'
#
loop_
_entity.id
_entity.type
_entity.pdbx_description
1 polymer ?
#
loop_
_entity_poly.entity_id
_entity_poly.type
_entity_poly.pdbx_seq_one_letter_code
_entity_poly.pdbx_strand_id
1 'polypeptide(L)'
;MTVQEYRLQLDEHRELAIEYSGDLSKGRIQESGVEDPVPTALFLSIDQISRDHAFAADYLFLAASVDRKAISLDLLEAVSMQAREDAIRMLDKYALVTRRPAESALDLHRLVHQALRKRLQMQGQFSLLASNRSFILREASLA
;
A
#
# COMPACT_ATOMS: atom_id res chain seq x y z
N MET A 1 -6.15 -16.68 -12.52
CA MET A 1 -6.66 -15.35 -12.89
C MET A 1 -6.94 -15.32 -14.38
N THR A 2 -8.18 -15.06 -14.76
CA THR A 2 -8.60 -14.84 -16.15
C THR A 2 -8.47 -13.36 -16.51
N VAL A 3 -8.45 -13.04 -17.81
CA VAL A 3 -8.37 -11.64 -18.28
C VAL A 3 -9.58 -10.82 -17.82
N GLN A 4 -10.74 -11.45 -17.63
CA GLN A 4 -11.93 -10.77 -17.12
C GLN A 4 -11.81 -10.42 -15.63
N GLU A 5 -11.29 -11.33 -14.81
CA GLU A 5 -11.01 -11.08 -13.39
C GLU A 5 -10.01 -9.93 -13.23
N TYR A 6 -8.93 -9.93 -14.03
CA TYR A 6 -7.94 -8.85 -14.03
C TYR A 6 -8.55 -7.49 -14.39
N ARG A 7 -9.47 -7.45 -15.37
CA ARG A 7 -10.16 -6.22 -15.78
C ARG A 7 -11.11 -5.69 -14.71
N LEU A 8 -11.85 -6.57 -14.04
CA LEU A 8 -12.74 -6.18 -12.96
C LEU A 8 -11.95 -5.54 -11.81
N GLN A 9 -10.85 -6.17 -11.40
CA GLN A 9 -9.95 -5.60 -10.39
C GLN A 9 -9.38 -4.25 -10.86
N LEU A 10 -8.97 -4.14 -12.12
CA LEU A 10 -8.44 -2.87 -12.65
C LEU A 10 -9.45 -1.73 -12.58
N ASP A 11 -10.73 -1.99 -12.89
CA ASP A 11 -11.78 -0.98 -12.82
C ASP A 11 -12.14 -0.61 -11.36
N GLU A 12 -12.20 -1.57 -10.43
CA GLU A 12 -12.37 -1.29 -8.99
C GLU A 12 -11.25 -0.38 -8.44
N HIS A 13 -10.02 -0.64 -8.86
CA HIS A 13 -8.86 0.12 -8.43
C HIS A 13 -8.75 1.49 -9.11
N ARG A 14 -9.31 1.66 -10.32
CA ARG A 14 -9.48 2.98 -10.94
C ARG A 14 -10.43 3.85 -10.12
N GLU A 15 -11.57 3.35 -9.69
CA GLU A 15 -12.46 4.20 -8.86
C GLU A 15 -11.78 4.68 -7.56
N LEU A 16 -10.97 3.81 -6.94
CA LEU A 16 -10.15 4.15 -5.77
C LEU A 16 -8.99 5.12 -6.09
N ALA A 17 -8.42 5.03 -7.29
CA ALA A 17 -7.35 5.92 -7.71
C ALA A 17 -7.85 7.31 -8.15
N ILE A 18 -9.13 7.45 -8.57
CA ILE A 18 -9.77 8.73 -8.89
C ILE A 18 -9.87 9.55 -7.60
N GLU A 19 -10.34 8.93 -6.52
CA GLU A 19 -10.36 9.52 -5.16
C GLU A 19 -8.93 9.90 -4.71
N TYR A 20 -7.94 9.05 -5.01
CA TYR A 20 -6.52 9.28 -4.70
C TYR A 20 -5.88 10.45 -5.49
N SER A 21 -6.29 10.72 -6.73
CA SER A 21 -5.64 11.71 -7.61
C SER A 21 -5.95 13.16 -7.25
N GLY A 22 -7.15 13.44 -6.71
CA GLY A 22 -7.59 14.80 -6.37
C GLY A 22 -6.67 15.54 -5.41
N ASP A 23 -6.04 14.82 -4.47
CA ASP A 23 -5.21 15.39 -3.42
C ASP A 23 -3.69 15.38 -3.72
N LEU A 24 -3.25 14.79 -4.85
CA LEU A 24 -1.87 14.97 -5.34
C LEU A 24 -1.68 16.28 -6.12
N SER A 25 -2.77 17.00 -6.42
CA SER A 25 -2.79 18.08 -7.42
C SER A 25 -2.39 19.48 -6.92
N LYS A 26 -2.02 19.67 -5.64
CA LYS A 26 -1.41 20.95 -5.18
C LYS A 26 0.06 21.05 -5.56
N GLY A 27 0.38 20.85 -6.84
CA GLY A 27 1.78 20.77 -7.26
C GLY A 27 2.02 20.53 -8.74
N ARG A 28 1.33 21.29 -9.60
CA ARG A 28 1.52 21.44 -11.06
C ARG A 28 0.70 20.53 -11.98
N ILE A 29 -0.22 21.26 -12.63
CA ILE A 29 -0.65 21.19 -14.03
C ILE A 29 -1.62 20.05 -14.37
N GLN A 30 -2.86 20.50 -14.57
CA GLN A 30 -3.92 19.86 -15.31
C GLN A 30 -3.41 19.36 -16.66
N GLU A 31 -3.62 18.08 -16.96
CA GLU A 31 -3.95 17.64 -18.32
C GLU A 31 -4.64 16.27 -18.28
N SER A 32 -5.92 16.28 -18.69
CA SER A 32 -6.82 15.15 -18.90
C SER A 32 -7.30 14.39 -17.66
N GLY A 33 -8.59 14.04 -17.62
CA GLY A 33 -9.23 13.23 -16.57
C GLY A 33 -8.80 11.75 -16.59
N VAL A 34 -7.51 11.51 -16.76
CA VAL A 34 -6.88 10.21 -16.63
C VAL A 34 -6.10 10.26 -15.32
N GLU A 35 -6.55 9.48 -14.36
CA GLU A 35 -5.84 9.22 -13.11
C GLU A 35 -4.37 8.89 -13.38
N ASP A 36 -3.48 9.18 -12.44
CA ASP A 36 -2.10 8.71 -12.54
C ASP A 36 -2.13 7.16 -12.60
N PRO A 37 -1.79 6.54 -13.74
CA PRO A 37 -1.94 5.09 -13.92
C PRO A 37 -0.93 4.30 -13.07
N VAL A 38 0.13 4.96 -12.61
CA VAL A 38 1.23 4.34 -11.86
C VAL A 38 0.79 3.94 -10.43
N PRO A 39 0.17 4.81 -9.63
CA PRO A 39 -0.48 4.43 -8.37
C PRO A 39 -1.51 3.30 -8.51
N THR A 40 -2.35 3.32 -9.55
CA THR A 40 -3.41 2.31 -9.74
C THR A 40 -2.82 0.91 -9.94
N ALA A 41 -1.88 0.77 -10.87
CA ALA A 41 -1.21 -0.51 -11.14
C ALA A 41 -0.40 -1.01 -9.93
N LEU A 42 0.20 -0.09 -9.18
CA LEU A 42 0.91 -0.40 -7.96
C LEU A 42 -0.03 -0.91 -6.86
N PHE A 43 -1.18 -0.27 -6.64
CA PHE A 43 -2.14 -0.71 -5.63
C PHE A 43 -2.72 -2.08 -5.94
N LEU A 44 -3.01 -2.36 -7.21
CA LEU A 44 -3.38 -3.71 -7.67
C LEU A 44 -2.33 -4.75 -7.32
N SER A 45 -1.06 -4.43 -7.56
CA SER A 45 0.05 -5.32 -7.23
C SER A 45 0.15 -5.57 -5.72
N ILE A 46 -0.01 -4.51 -4.91
CA ILE A 46 0.01 -4.62 -3.44
C ILE A 46 -1.18 -5.45 -2.93
N ASP A 47 -2.36 -5.31 -3.53
CA ASP A 47 -3.54 -6.09 -3.15
C ASP A 47 -3.37 -7.57 -3.48
N GLN A 48 -2.78 -7.88 -4.64
CA GLN A 48 -2.44 -9.25 -4.99
C GLN A 48 -1.42 -9.85 -3.99
N ILE A 49 -0.38 -9.08 -3.63
CA ILE A 49 0.61 -9.51 -2.61
C ILE A 49 -0.09 -9.71 -1.25
N SER A 50 -1.03 -8.86 -0.87
CA SER A 50 -1.74 -8.97 0.41
C SER A 50 -2.58 -10.25 0.50
N ARG A 51 -3.15 -10.70 -0.62
CA ARG A 51 -3.92 -11.96 -0.69
C ARG A 51 -3.02 -13.19 -0.68
N ASP A 52 -1.93 -13.16 -1.44
CA ASP A 52 -1.09 -14.35 -1.67
C ASP A 52 0.04 -14.48 -0.62
N HIS A 53 0.51 -13.36 -0.08
CA HIS A 53 1.68 -13.26 0.79
C HIS A 53 1.50 -12.16 1.86
N ALA A 54 0.58 -12.38 2.81
CA ALA A 54 0.25 -11.43 3.87
C ALA A 54 1.48 -10.86 4.61
N PHE A 55 2.47 -11.71 4.95
CA PHE A 55 3.70 -11.26 5.62
C PHE A 55 4.51 -10.24 4.78
N ALA A 56 4.52 -10.38 3.44
CA ALA A 56 5.18 -9.43 2.55
C ALA A 56 4.44 -8.09 2.48
N ALA A 57 3.11 -8.12 2.52
CA ALA A 57 2.30 -6.91 2.58
C ALA A 57 2.47 -6.18 3.92
N ASP A 58 2.44 -6.89 5.05
CA ASP A 58 2.67 -6.31 6.38
C ASP A 58 4.05 -5.63 6.46
N TYR A 59 5.08 -6.29 5.91
CA TYR A 59 6.41 -5.70 5.81
C TYR A 59 6.41 -4.42 4.98
N LEU A 60 5.72 -4.38 3.82
CA LEU A 60 5.62 -3.17 3.00
C LEU A 60 4.95 -2.01 3.75
N PHE A 61 3.83 -2.28 4.42
CA PHE A 61 3.10 -1.24 5.16
C PHE A 61 3.94 -0.69 6.33
N LEU A 62 4.63 -1.56 7.06
CA LEU A 62 5.54 -1.16 8.15
C LEU A 62 6.75 -0.39 7.62
N ALA A 63 7.35 -0.87 6.53
CA ALA A 63 8.46 -0.22 5.84
C ALA A 63 8.08 1.17 5.28
N ALA A 64 6.82 1.36 4.86
CA ALA A 64 6.30 2.66 4.44
C ALA A 64 6.16 3.66 5.60
N SER A 65 5.99 3.18 6.83
CA SER A 65 5.93 4.04 8.02
C SER A 65 7.29 4.65 8.38
N VAL A 66 8.40 3.98 8.07
CA VAL A 66 9.76 4.44 8.36
C VAL A 66 10.38 5.21 7.19
N ASP A 67 11.68 5.57 7.29
CA ASP A 67 12.41 6.14 6.16
C ASP A 67 12.57 5.12 5.04
N ARG A 68 12.55 5.59 3.80
CA ARG A 68 12.54 4.73 2.60
C ARG A 68 13.83 3.94 2.40
N LYS A 69 14.92 4.28 3.08
CA LYS A 69 16.25 3.72 2.86
C LYS A 69 16.75 2.95 4.09
N ALA A 70 17.61 1.96 3.84
CA ALA A 70 18.28 1.19 4.87
C ALA A 70 17.29 0.55 5.88
N ILE A 71 16.18 0.05 5.37
CA ILE A 71 15.14 -0.61 6.16
C ILE A 71 15.65 -1.98 6.56
N SER A 72 15.82 -2.20 7.87
CA SER A 72 16.33 -3.46 8.39
C SER A 72 15.43 -4.64 8.02
N LEU A 73 16.05 -5.75 7.61
CA LEU A 73 15.35 -7.02 7.38
C LEU A 73 14.71 -7.61 8.65
N ASP A 74 15.16 -7.14 9.82
CA ASP A 74 14.62 -7.52 11.13
C ASP A 74 13.47 -6.61 11.60
N LEU A 75 13.02 -5.66 10.78
CA LEU A 75 11.95 -4.71 11.16
C LEU A 75 10.65 -5.41 11.56
N LEU A 76 10.35 -6.55 10.94
CA LEU A 76 9.20 -7.39 11.29
C LEU A 76 9.68 -8.77 11.72
N GLU A 77 9.23 -9.22 12.89
CA GLU A 77 9.50 -10.57 13.38
C GLU A 77 8.85 -11.60 12.46
N ALA A 78 9.69 -12.36 11.75
CA ALA A 78 9.24 -13.44 10.87
C ALA A 78 9.09 -14.74 11.67
N VAL A 79 8.09 -15.54 11.33
CA VAL A 79 7.89 -16.89 11.92
C VAL A 79 9.09 -17.81 11.64
N SER A 80 9.83 -17.56 10.54
CA SER A 80 11.08 -18.24 10.22
C SER A 80 11.95 -17.42 9.27
N MET A 81 13.24 -17.76 9.17
CA MET A 81 14.13 -17.15 8.16
C MET A 81 13.64 -17.40 6.72
N GLN A 82 13.03 -18.56 6.47
CA GLN A 82 12.50 -18.93 5.16
C GLN A 82 11.32 -18.01 4.78
N ALA A 83 10.37 -17.79 5.71
CA ALA A 83 9.24 -16.89 5.48
C ALA A 83 9.69 -15.46 5.18
N ARG A 84 10.76 -15.01 5.84
CA ARG A 84 11.38 -13.72 5.55
C ARG A 84 11.94 -13.68 4.13
N GLU A 85 12.77 -14.65 3.75
CA GLU A 85 13.38 -14.67 2.42
C GLU A 85 12.32 -14.78 1.30
N ASP A 86 11.27 -15.57 1.52
CA ASP A 86 10.16 -15.69 0.57
C ASP A 86 9.40 -14.37 0.39
N ALA A 87 9.18 -13.62 1.49
CA ALA A 87 8.62 -12.28 1.39
C ALA A 87 9.54 -11.31 0.66
N ILE A 88 10.85 -11.27 0.97
CA ILE A 88 11.78 -10.40 0.24
C ILE A 88 11.81 -10.78 -1.25
N ARG A 89 11.81 -12.08 -1.59
CA ARG A 89 11.75 -12.55 -2.97
C ARG A 89 10.46 -12.12 -3.67
N MET A 90 9.33 -12.15 -2.96
CA MET A 90 8.06 -11.66 -3.46
C MET A 90 8.11 -10.15 -3.76
N LEU A 91 8.62 -9.34 -2.83
CA LEU A 91 8.75 -7.89 -3.04
C LEU A 91 9.72 -7.52 -4.17
N ASP A 92 10.80 -8.29 -4.32
CA ASP A 92 11.78 -8.14 -5.40
C ASP A 92 11.19 -8.51 -6.76
N LYS A 93 10.37 -9.58 -6.84
CA LYS A 93 9.65 -10.00 -8.06
C LYS A 93 8.73 -8.91 -8.61
N TYR A 94 8.12 -8.12 -7.73
CA TYR A 94 7.28 -6.98 -8.11
C TYR A 94 8.07 -5.66 -8.26
N ALA A 95 9.40 -5.70 -8.14
CA ALA A 95 10.28 -4.53 -8.18
C ALA A 95 9.85 -3.41 -7.20
N LEU A 96 9.37 -3.79 -6.01
CA LEU A 96 8.89 -2.85 -4.99
C LEU A 96 10.00 -2.38 -4.06
N VAL A 97 11.06 -3.18 -3.93
CA VAL A 97 12.21 -2.93 -3.07
C VAL A 97 13.50 -3.17 -3.83
N THR A 98 14.58 -2.56 -3.37
CA THR A 98 15.95 -2.86 -3.80
C THR A 98 16.72 -3.44 -2.61
N ARG A 99 17.35 -4.60 -2.80
CA ARG A 99 18.13 -5.25 -1.74
C ARG A 99 19.47 -4.55 -1.51
N ARG A 100 19.89 -4.46 -0.24
CA ARG A 100 21.25 -4.07 0.17
C ARG A 100 21.91 -5.18 0.98
N PRO A 101 22.51 -6.19 0.32
CA PRO A 101 23.05 -7.36 1.00
C PRO A 101 24.13 -7.03 2.05
N ALA A 102 24.97 -6.02 1.78
CA ALA A 102 26.06 -5.62 2.67
C ALA A 102 25.58 -4.96 3.98
N GLU A 103 24.36 -4.41 3.99
CA GLU A 103 23.78 -3.67 5.12
C GLU A 103 22.65 -4.45 5.82
N SER A 104 22.38 -5.68 5.39
CA SER A 104 21.21 -6.47 5.84
C SER A 104 19.91 -5.66 5.81
N ALA A 105 19.74 -4.87 4.74
CA ALA A 105 18.68 -3.89 4.62
C ALA A 105 18.04 -3.86 3.22
N LEU A 106 16.90 -3.19 3.11
CA LEU A 106 16.17 -2.93 1.87
C LEU A 106 15.92 -1.42 1.71
N ASP A 107 15.84 -0.98 0.46
CA ASP A 107 15.29 0.32 0.12
C ASP A 107 13.93 0.15 -0.54
N LEU A 108 12.95 0.95 -0.14
CA LEU A 108 11.68 1.09 -0.85
C LEU A 108 11.86 2.03 -2.05
N HIS A 109 11.29 1.66 -3.19
CA HIS A 109 11.21 2.59 -4.32
C HIS A 109 10.39 3.83 -3.93
N ARG A 110 10.84 5.02 -4.38
CA ARG A 110 10.25 6.31 -3.97
C ARG A 110 8.73 6.37 -4.22
N LEU A 111 8.29 5.92 -5.38
CA LEU A 111 6.87 5.90 -5.74
C LEU A 111 6.07 4.92 -4.88
N VAL A 112 6.66 3.77 -4.55
CA VAL A 112 6.05 2.75 -3.69
C VAL A 112 5.85 3.30 -2.29
N HIS A 113 6.88 3.93 -1.72
CA HIS A 113 6.82 4.59 -0.42
C HIS A 113 5.74 5.67 -0.35
N GLN A 114 5.66 6.53 -1.38
CA GLN A 114 4.65 7.59 -1.46
C GLN A 114 3.22 7.05 -1.54
N ALA A 115 2.99 6.07 -2.42
CA ALA A 115 1.66 5.46 -2.59
C ALA A 115 1.20 4.73 -1.33
N LEU A 116 2.07 3.96 -0.68
CA LEU A 116 1.77 3.24 0.56
C LEU A 116 1.46 4.19 1.72
N ARG A 117 2.23 5.28 1.90
CA ARG A 117 1.95 6.28 2.94
C ARG A 117 0.59 6.94 2.76
N LYS A 118 0.25 7.29 1.53
CA LYS A 118 -1.06 7.88 1.24
C LYS A 118 -2.20 6.88 1.49
N ARG A 119 -2.01 5.61 1.14
CA ARG A 119 -2.96 4.53 1.49
C ARG A 119 -3.15 4.40 3.00
N LEU A 120 -2.07 4.41 3.78
CA LEU A 120 -2.14 4.37 5.25
C LEU A 120 -2.85 5.60 5.84
N GLN A 121 -2.61 6.79 5.29
CA GLN A 121 -3.30 8.01 5.72
C GLN A 121 -4.82 7.93 5.47
N MET A 122 -5.23 7.43 4.31
CA MET A 122 -6.65 7.25 3.99
C MET A 122 -7.29 6.19 4.89
N GLN A 123 -6.65 5.03 5.08
CA GLN A 123 -7.13 4.01 6.01
C GLN A 123 -7.28 4.56 7.45
N GLY A 124 -6.34 5.39 7.90
CA GLY A 124 -6.45 6.11 9.18
C GLY A 124 -7.64 7.07 9.22
N GLN A 125 -7.88 7.82 8.14
CA GLN A 125 -9.05 8.72 8.02
C GLN A 125 -10.38 7.94 8.03
N PHE A 126 -10.47 6.85 7.27
CA PHE A 126 -11.63 5.96 7.27
C PHE A 126 -11.86 5.32 8.64
N SER A 127 -10.79 4.91 9.34
CA SER A 127 -10.87 4.37 10.70
C SER A 127 -11.37 5.42 11.71
N LEU A 128 -10.89 6.66 11.61
CA LEU A 128 -11.35 7.77 12.45
C LEU A 128 -12.82 8.10 12.19
N LEU A 129 -13.24 8.17 10.93
CA LEU A 129 -14.64 8.43 10.56
C LEU A 129 -15.58 7.30 11.00
N ALA A 130 -15.17 6.03 10.86
CA ALA A 130 -15.93 4.89 11.34
C ALA A 130 -16.05 4.86 12.87
N SER A 131 -14.98 5.24 13.58
CA SER A 131 -14.98 5.37 15.04
C SER A 131 -15.92 6.50 15.50
N ASN A 132 -15.90 7.65 14.83
CA ASN A 132 -16.80 8.77 15.14
C ASN A 132 -18.26 8.44 14.83
N ARG A 133 -18.55 7.72 13.74
CA ARG A 133 -19.91 7.25 13.42
C ARG A 133 -20.46 6.27 14.45
N SER A 134 -19.64 5.31 14.90
CA SER A 134 -20.08 4.34 15.91
C SER A 134 -20.29 4.99 17.29
N PHE A 135 -19.54 6.06 17.61
CA PHE A 135 -19.77 6.89 18.78
C PHE A 135 -21.10 7.66 18.70
N ILE A 136 -21.38 8.32 17.57
CA ILE A 136 -22.64 9.09 17.37
C ILE A 136 -23.87 8.19 17.38
N LEU A 137 -23.81 6.99 16.79
CA LEU A 137 -24.92 6.03 16.79
C LEU A 137 -25.19 5.42 18.18
N ARG A 138 -24.17 5.34 19.05
CA ARG A 138 -24.37 4.93 20.45
C ARG A 138 -25.06 6.01 21.27
N GLU A 139 -24.65 7.27 21.13
CA GLU A 139 -25.29 8.41 21.83
C GLU A 139 -26.76 8.59 21.41
N ALA A 140 -27.07 8.43 20.12
CA ALA A 140 -28.44 8.55 19.60
C ALA A 140 -29.38 7.39 20.03
N SER A 141 -28.85 6.28 20.56
CA SER A 141 -29.63 5.15 21.07
C SER A 141 -29.85 5.21 22.59
N LEU A 142 -29.26 6.20 23.27
CA LEU A 142 -29.33 6.41 24.72
C LEU A 142 -30.17 7.65 25.11
N ALA A 143 -30.77 8.33 24.12
CA ALA A 143 -31.72 9.44 24.28
C ALA A 143 -33.12 9.00 23.79
#